data_AF-A0A087U728-F1
#
_entry.id   AF-A0A087U728-F1
#
_cell.length_a   1.000
_cell.length_b   1.000
_cell.length_c   1.000
_cell.angle_alpha   90.00
_cell.angle_beta   90.00
_cell.angle_gamma   90.00
#
_symmetry.space_group_name_H-M   'P 1'
#
loop_
_entity.id
_entity.type
_entity.pdbx_description
1 polymer ?
#
loop_
_entity_poly.entity_id
_entity_poly.type
_entity_poly.pdbx_seq_one_letter_code
_entity_poly.pdbx_strand_id
1 'polypeptide(L)'
;MYLIDSLTVLSLGVIVCLLCSPSLANEIASSKTIKNCSSHADCEADECCAFEVEATLSTSTRVIWKCKPLGEVGELCHSLGSVHCPCKLGLRCQPKAIWYFGAGLCANTSE
;
A
#
# COMPACT_ATOMS: atom_id res chain seq x y z
N MET A 1 -0.08 4.01 -66.46
CA MET A 1 0.77 5.20 -66.23
C MET A 1 1.26 5.11 -64.79
N TYR A 2 2.58 4.99 -64.58
CA TYR A 2 3.40 5.29 -63.38
C TYR A 2 2.84 4.90 -61.98
N LEU A 3 3.49 4.13 -61.09
CA LEU A 3 4.91 3.81 -60.88
C LEU A 3 5.05 2.50 -60.09
N ILE A 4 6.12 1.79 -60.42
CA ILE A 4 6.73 0.67 -59.70
C ILE A 4 7.55 1.24 -58.52
N ASP A 5 7.92 0.35 -57.61
CA ASP A 5 9.10 0.41 -56.74
C ASP A 5 9.02 1.37 -55.53
N SER A 6 9.42 1.00 -54.31
CA SER A 6 10.31 -0.08 -53.91
C SER A 6 10.23 -0.28 -52.39
N LEU A 7 10.49 -1.52 -51.97
CA LEU A 7 11.22 -1.93 -50.75
C LEU A 7 10.82 -1.28 -49.40
N THR A 8 10.56 -2.00 -48.31
CA THR A 8 11.24 -3.22 -47.87
C THR A 8 10.44 -3.83 -46.73
N VAL A 9 10.28 -5.14 -46.79
CA VAL A 9 10.12 -5.99 -45.61
C VAL A 9 11.41 -5.89 -44.80
N LEU A 10 11.35 -5.33 -43.59
CA LEU A 10 12.32 -5.62 -42.53
C LEU A 10 11.58 -5.79 -41.20
N SER A 11 11.43 -7.06 -40.86
CA SER A 11 11.83 -7.61 -39.56
C SER A 11 11.10 -7.16 -38.30
N LEU A 12 10.52 -8.16 -37.64
CA LEU A 12 10.08 -8.23 -36.24
C LEU A 12 8.75 -7.55 -35.91
N GLY A 13 7.71 -8.39 -35.98
CA GLY A 13 6.81 -8.50 -34.84
C GLY A 13 5.53 -7.69 -34.96
N VAL A 14 4.45 -8.43 -35.24
CA VAL A 14 3.12 -8.15 -34.72
C VAL A 14 2.49 -6.87 -35.26
N ILE A 15 1.58 -7.09 -36.22
CA ILE A 15 0.50 -6.16 -36.55
C ILE A 15 -0.21 -5.85 -35.22
N VAL A 16 0.12 -4.71 -34.62
CA VAL A 16 -0.56 -4.20 -33.44
C VAL A 16 -1.99 -3.89 -33.88
N CYS A 17 -2.92 -4.65 -33.31
CA CYS A 17 -4.35 -4.53 -33.51
C CYS A 17 -4.78 -3.06 -33.38
N LEU A 18 -5.09 -2.43 -34.50
CA LEU A 18 -5.72 -1.11 -34.59
C LEU A 18 -7.20 -1.11 -34.14
N LEU A 19 -7.57 -2.06 -33.27
CA LEU A 19 -8.90 -2.23 -32.67
C LEU A 19 -8.84 -2.58 -31.17
N CYS A 20 -7.76 -2.20 -30.47
CA CYS A 20 -7.76 -2.23 -29.01
C CYS A 20 -8.24 -0.87 -28.49
N SER A 21 -9.53 -0.77 -28.19
CA SER A 21 -10.08 0.24 -27.29
C SER A 21 -9.19 0.30 -26.04
N PRO A 22 -8.62 1.47 -25.66
CA PRO A 22 -8.01 1.60 -24.35
C PRO A 22 -9.16 1.63 -23.34
N SER A 23 -9.58 0.45 -22.89
CA SER A 23 -10.35 0.33 -21.66
C SER A 23 -9.44 0.84 -20.55
N LEU A 24 -9.64 2.11 -20.24
CA LEU A 24 -9.41 2.84 -18.99
C LEU A 24 -8.89 1.96 -17.84
N ALA A 25 -7.66 1.46 -17.93
CA ALA A 25 -6.91 0.98 -16.77
C ALA A 25 -6.35 2.22 -16.07
N ASN A 26 -7.27 3.09 -15.65
CA ASN A 26 -6.99 4.11 -14.68
C ASN A 26 -6.97 3.36 -13.35
N GLU A 27 -5.82 2.75 -13.02
CA GLU A 27 -5.52 2.42 -11.65
C GLU A 27 -5.53 3.73 -10.88
N ILE A 28 -6.71 4.07 -10.35
CA ILE A 28 -6.87 5.05 -9.29
C ILE A 28 -6.20 4.39 -8.09
N ALA A 29 -4.88 4.51 -8.00
CA ALA A 29 -4.19 4.47 -6.74
C ALA A 29 -4.88 5.55 -5.90
N SER A 30 -5.81 5.12 -5.06
CA SER A 30 -6.55 5.96 -4.15
C SER A 30 -5.51 6.68 -3.32
N SER A 31 -5.21 7.93 -3.71
CA SER A 31 -4.38 8.85 -2.96
C SER A 31 -5.21 9.25 -1.74
N LYS A 32 -5.35 8.30 -0.81
CA LYS A 32 -6.02 8.51 0.45
C LYS A 32 -5.15 9.53 1.17
N THR A 33 -5.66 10.75 1.26
CA THR A 33 -4.93 11.87 1.86
C THR A 33 -4.61 11.46 3.29
N ILE A 34 -3.32 11.26 3.59
CA ILE A 34 -2.90 10.82 4.91
C ILE A 34 -3.19 11.95 5.90
N LYS A 35 -4.19 11.74 6.75
CA LYS A 35 -4.70 12.72 7.71
C LYS A 35 -3.87 12.68 8.99
N ASN A 36 -3.46 13.83 9.52
CA ASN A 36 -2.84 13.91 10.84
C ASN A 36 -3.88 13.65 11.93
N CYS A 37 -3.47 13.01 13.02
CA CYS A 37 -4.34 12.67 14.15
C CYS A 37 -3.65 12.90 15.49
N SER A 38 -4.43 13.02 16.56
CA SER A 38 -3.94 13.01 17.94
C SER A 38 -4.48 11.81 18.72
N SER A 39 -5.57 11.20 18.24
CA SER A 39 -6.22 10.04 18.84
C SER A 39 -6.87 9.14 17.79
N HIS A 40 -7.17 7.89 18.14
CA HIS A 40 -7.87 6.96 17.23
C HIS A 40 -9.26 7.47 16.80
N ALA A 41 -9.92 8.30 17.61
CA ALA A 41 -11.22 8.88 17.29
C ALA A 41 -11.17 9.91 16.15
N ASP A 42 -9.97 10.41 15.81
CA ASP A 42 -9.79 11.36 14.69
C ASP A 42 -9.78 10.66 13.32
N CYS A 43 -9.69 9.33 13.30
CA CYS A 43 -9.55 8.51 12.11
C CYS A 43 -10.86 7.81 11.75
N GLU A 44 -10.96 7.33 10.50
CA GLU A 44 -12.12 6.57 10.04
C GLU A 44 -12.18 5.18 10.72
N ALA A 45 -13.34 4.51 10.64
CA ALA A 45 -13.57 3.23 11.31
C ALA A 45 -12.55 2.13 10.94
N ASP A 46 -12.05 2.15 9.70
CA ASP A 46 -11.06 1.20 9.18
C ASP A 46 -9.62 1.71 9.30
N GLU A 47 -9.38 2.67 10.20
CA GLU A 47 -8.08 3.30 10.42
C GLU A 47 -7.73 3.39 11.91
N CYS A 48 -6.46 3.64 12.19
CA CYS A 48 -5.98 3.98 13.52
C CYS A 48 -4.99 5.14 13.46
N CYS A 49 -4.90 5.89 14.56
CA CYS A 49 -3.83 6.86 14.74
C CYS A 49 -2.54 6.15 15.17
N ALA A 50 -1.52 6.16 14.30
CA ALA A 50 -0.21 5.58 14.56
C ALA A 50 0.89 6.60 14.23
N PHE A 51 2.02 6.49 14.94
CA PHE A 51 3.12 7.41 14.70
C PHE A 51 4.00 6.96 13.54
N GLU A 52 4.63 7.93 12.91
CA GLU A 52 5.62 7.78 11.86
C GLU A 52 6.81 8.66 12.20
N VAL A 53 8.01 8.15 11.94
CA VAL A 53 9.24 8.90 12.18
C VAL A 53 9.68 9.51 10.85
N GLU A 54 9.65 10.83 10.78
CA GLU A 54 10.17 11.57 9.63
C GLU A 54 11.60 12.04 9.92
N ALA A 55 12.51 11.72 9.00
CA ALA A 55 13.89 12.19 9.08
C ALA A 55 13.94 13.67 8.69
N THR A 56 14.44 14.52 9.58
CA THR A 56 14.71 15.93 9.24
C THR A 56 16.14 16.08 8.72
N LEU A 57 16.38 17.08 7.87
CA LEU A 57 17.70 17.38 7.27
C LEU A 57 18.81 17.61 8.31
N SER A 58 18.46 17.88 9.57
CA SER A 58 19.37 18.23 10.67
C SER A 58 19.61 17.08 11.66
N THR A 59 19.71 15.84 11.18
CA THR A 59 19.96 14.61 11.99
C THR A 59 18.98 14.34 13.13
N SER A 60 17.91 15.13 13.25
CA SER A 60 16.82 14.93 14.20
C SER A 60 15.68 14.12 13.57
N THR A 61 14.99 13.34 14.38
CA THR A 61 13.78 12.63 13.98
C THR A 61 12.56 13.33 14.57
N ARG A 62 11.54 13.56 13.75
CA ARG A 62 10.25 14.08 14.23
C ARG A 62 9.24 12.94 14.23
N VAL A 63 8.56 12.78 15.36
CA VAL A 63 7.41 11.88 15.47
C VAL A 63 6.17 12.63 14.99
N ILE A 64 5.49 12.07 14.00
CA ILE A 64 4.25 12.61 13.42
C ILE A 64 3.17 11.55 13.54
N TRP A 65 1.99 11.93 14.00
CA TRP A 65 0.85 11.03 14.15
C TRP A 65 -0.07 11.15 12.96
N LYS A 66 -0.36 10.02 12.30
CA LYS A 66 -1.14 9.96 11.08
C LYS A 66 -2.16 8.82 11.16
N CYS A 67 -3.33 9.03 10.57
CA CYS A 67 -4.32 7.98 10.36
C CYS A 67 -3.76 7.01 9.31
N LYS A 68 -3.65 5.74 9.70
CA LYS A 68 -3.18 4.64 8.86
C LYS A 68 -4.26 3.55 8.82
N PRO A 69 -4.36 2.79 7.73
CA PRO A 69 -5.30 1.68 7.66
C PRO A 69 -5.01 0.63 8.73
N LEU A 70 -6.06 -0.05 9.20
CA LEU A 70 -5.93 -1.26 10.02
C LEU A 70 -5.21 -2.37 9.24
N GLY A 71 -4.46 -3.20 9.96
CA GLY A 71 -3.61 -4.23 9.37
C GLY A 71 -4.39 -5.37 8.71
N GLU A 72 -3.99 -5.71 7.48
CA GLU A 72 -4.47 -6.86 6.70
C GLU A 72 -3.65 -8.12 6.99
N VAL A 73 -4.11 -9.28 6.50
CA VAL A 73 -3.39 -10.56 6.65
C VAL A 73 -1.94 -10.45 6.15
N GLY A 74 -1.00 -10.83 7.01
CA GLY A 74 0.44 -10.79 6.74
C GLY A 74 1.10 -9.43 7.02
N GLU A 75 0.34 -8.39 7.36
CA GLU A 75 0.90 -7.09 7.74
C GLU A 75 1.36 -7.07 9.19
N LEU A 76 2.34 -6.20 9.47
CA LEU A 76 2.84 -5.97 10.82
C LEU A 76 1.76 -5.35 11.69
N CYS A 77 1.62 -5.90 12.89
CA CYS A 77 0.73 -5.40 13.91
C CYS A 77 1.47 -5.23 15.23
N HIS A 78 0.96 -4.31 16.05
CA HIS A 78 1.45 -4.11 17.41
C HIS A 78 0.27 -4.03 18.37
N SER A 79 0.19 -4.97 19.31
CA SER A 79 -0.86 -5.07 20.34
C SER A 79 -0.93 -3.85 21.27
N LEU A 80 0.18 -3.12 21.44
CA LEU A 80 0.21 -1.83 22.18
C LEU A 80 0.01 -0.58 21.29
N GLY A 81 -0.20 -0.75 19.98
CA GLY A 81 -0.83 0.25 19.09
C GLY A 81 -0.05 1.52 18.71
N SER A 82 1.25 1.64 19.02
CA SER A 82 1.96 2.92 18.79
C SER A 82 2.57 3.05 17.38
N VAL A 83 3.25 2.01 16.89
CA VAL A 83 4.01 2.04 15.61
C VAL A 83 3.17 1.52 14.44
N HIS A 84 2.45 0.42 14.69
CA HIS A 84 1.61 -0.26 13.70
C HIS A 84 0.18 -0.27 14.20
N CYS A 85 -0.77 -0.13 13.27
CA CYS A 85 -2.17 -0.27 13.59
C CYS A 85 -2.50 -1.71 14.03
N PRO A 86 -3.56 -1.87 14.84
CA PRO A 86 -4.09 -3.19 15.11
C PRO A 86 -4.65 -3.82 13.82
N CYS A 87 -4.84 -5.14 13.85
CA CYS A 87 -5.42 -5.86 12.73
C CYS A 87 -6.89 -5.50 12.54
N LYS A 88 -7.38 -5.67 11.31
CA LYS A 88 -8.81 -5.58 11.01
C LYS A 88 -9.64 -6.56 11.83
N LEU A 89 -10.93 -6.23 11.96
CA LEU A 89 -11.89 -7.07 12.66
C LEU A 89 -11.89 -8.49 12.08
N GLY A 90 -11.81 -9.49 12.96
CA GLY A 90 -11.73 -10.91 12.57
C GLY A 90 -10.31 -11.45 12.40
N LEU A 91 -9.29 -10.59 12.44
CA LEU A 91 -7.89 -10.99 12.45
C LEU A 91 -7.30 -10.89 13.85
N ARG A 92 -6.25 -11.67 14.12
CA ARG A 92 -5.44 -11.59 15.33
C ARG A 92 -3.99 -11.29 15.01
N CYS A 93 -3.36 -10.50 15.88
CA CYS A 93 -1.94 -10.26 15.82
C CYS A 93 -1.18 -11.48 16.38
N GLN A 94 -0.66 -12.32 15.50
CA GLN A 94 0.10 -13.52 15.88
C GLN A 94 1.60 -13.18 16.03
N PRO A 95 2.21 -13.44 17.20
CA PRO A 95 3.63 -13.23 17.39
C PRO A 95 4.43 -14.23 16.55
N LYS A 96 5.38 -13.73 15.74
CA LYS A 96 6.24 -14.61 14.92
C LYS A 96 7.49 -15.11 15.65
N ALA A 97 7.86 -14.53 16.79
CA ALA A 97 8.82 -15.10 17.72
C ALA A 97 8.60 -14.57 19.14
N ILE A 98 9.12 -15.29 20.14
CA ILE A 98 9.01 -14.97 21.58
C ILE A 98 9.57 -13.58 21.91
N TRP A 99 10.54 -13.10 21.11
CA TRP A 99 11.19 -11.80 21.28
C TRP A 99 10.40 -10.61 20.74
N TYR A 100 9.32 -10.85 19.99
CA TYR A 100 8.44 -9.78 19.52
C TYR A 100 7.41 -9.46 20.61
N PHE A 101 7.81 -8.67 21.60
CA PHE A 101 6.92 -8.25 22.69
C PHE A 101 5.77 -7.40 22.15
N GLY A 102 4.64 -8.05 21.95
CA GLY A 102 3.43 -7.41 21.48
C GLY A 102 3.43 -7.03 20.00
N ALA A 103 4.43 -7.42 19.22
CA ALA A 103 4.45 -7.26 17.77
C ALA A 103 4.26 -8.60 17.06
N GLY A 104 3.70 -8.58 15.86
CA GLY A 104 3.40 -9.80 15.12
C GLY A 104 2.94 -9.53 13.71
N LEU A 105 2.32 -10.54 13.10
CA LEU A 105 1.61 -10.40 11.84
C LEU A 105 0.12 -10.65 12.06
N CYS A 106 -0.72 -9.91 11.35
CA CYS A 106 -2.13 -10.20 11.31
C CYS A 106 -2.39 -11.53 10.61
N ALA A 107 -3.15 -12.40 11.24
CA ALA A 107 -3.52 -13.70 10.70
C ALA A 107 -4.97 -14.02 11.08
N ASN A 108 -5.57 -14.95 10.34
CA ASN A 108 -6.90 -15.46 10.68
C ASN A 108 -6.85 -16.19 12.02
N THR A 109 -7.95 -16.14 12.76
CA THR A 109 -8.09 -16.81 14.08
C THR A 109 -8.05 -18.35 14.02
N SER A 110 -7.84 -18.95 12.86
CA SER A 110 -7.99 -20.38 12.56
C SER A 110 -6.69 -21.13 12.26
N GLU A 111 -5.53 -20.54 12.56
CA GLU A 111 -4.22 -21.22 12.59
C GLU A 111 -3.78 -21.53 14.02
#